data_AF-L9YZM4-F1
#
_entry.id   AF-L9YZM4-F1
#
_cell.length_a   1.000
_cell.length_b   1.000
_cell.length_c   1.000
_cell.angle_alpha   90.00
_cell.angle_beta   90.00
_cell.angle_gamma   90.00
#
_symmetry.space_group_name_H-M   'P 1'
#
loop_
_entity.id
_entity.type
_entity.pdbx_description
1 polymer ?
#
loop_
_entity_poly.entity_id
_entity_poly.type
_entity_poly.pdbx_seq_one_letter_code
_entity_poly.pdbx_strand_id
1 'polypeptide(L)'
;MDTDVPPEWTSEVCRTYTPADTDRELQYRTYLHESGDLRLKVAPAALDGEAHPGYALTATSYPGLDLSETVRVRTVLLFERCTRIAGDFMELFSASYDGPGSLEDALDYAYERTREHR
;
A
#
# COMPACT_ATOMS: atom_id res chain seq x y z
N MET A 1 -15.41 -8.61 3.58
CA MET A 1 -14.69 -9.68 2.88
C MET A 1 -13.23 -9.38 3.06
N ASP A 2 -12.52 -10.30 3.71
CA ASP A 2 -11.06 -10.27 3.79
C ASP A 2 -10.54 -10.24 2.36
N THR A 3 -9.77 -9.21 2.01
CA THR A 3 -9.12 -9.18 0.71
C THR A 3 -8.17 -10.37 0.70
N ASP A 4 -8.34 -11.27 -0.26
CA ASP A 4 -7.42 -12.39 -0.49
C ASP A 4 -6.02 -11.79 -0.67
N VAL A 5 -5.27 -11.73 0.43
CA VAL A 5 -3.89 -11.22 0.44
C VAL A 5 -2.99 -12.38 0.05
N PRO A 6 -1.95 -12.14 -0.77
CA PRO A 6 -1.04 -13.22 -1.13
C PRO A 6 -0.41 -13.83 0.14
N PRO A 7 -0.02 -15.11 0.12
CA PRO A 7 0.39 -15.83 1.32
C PRO A 7 1.60 -15.22 2.03
N GLU A 8 2.49 -14.54 1.29
CA GLU A 8 3.65 -13.84 1.87
C GLU A 8 3.29 -12.49 2.53
N TRP A 9 2.02 -12.09 2.52
CA TRP A 9 1.56 -10.79 3.02
C TRP A 9 0.60 -10.96 4.18
N THR A 10 0.80 -10.15 5.22
CA THR A 10 -0.10 -10.07 6.37
C THR A 10 -0.76 -8.71 6.45
N SER A 11 -2.08 -8.68 6.63
CA SER A 11 -2.79 -7.45 7.00
C SER A 11 -2.54 -7.13 8.48
N GLU A 12 -1.78 -6.08 8.77
CA GLU A 12 -1.43 -5.75 10.17
C GLU A 12 -2.51 -4.94 10.88
N VAL A 13 -3.09 -3.96 10.18
CA VAL A 13 -4.04 -3.02 10.78
C VAL A 13 -5.17 -2.78 9.80
N CYS A 14 -6.40 -2.88 10.29
CA CYS A 14 -7.59 -2.37 9.63
C CYS A 14 -8.32 -1.48 10.63
N ARG A 15 -8.36 -0.17 10.39
CA ARG A 15 -9.03 0.79 11.27
C ARG A 15 -10.00 1.62 10.47
N THR A 16 -11.14 1.85 11.08
CA THR A 16 -12.17 2.76 10.60
C THR A 16 -12.28 3.89 11.61
N TYR A 17 -12.28 5.13 11.15
CA TYR A 17 -12.39 6.28 12.03
C TYR A 17 -13.15 7.41 11.34
N THR A 18 -13.91 8.16 12.13
CA THR A 18 -14.64 9.35 11.68
C THR A 18 -13.97 10.57 12.28
N PRO A 19 -13.27 11.41 11.49
CA PRO A 19 -12.72 12.67 11.97
C PRO A 19 -13.83 13.54 12.56
N ALA A 20 -13.54 14.27 13.65
CA ALA A 20 -14.55 15.09 14.34
C ALA A 20 -15.22 16.15 13.46
N ASP A 21 -14.52 16.61 12.41
CA ASP A 21 -14.97 17.64 11.47
C ASP A 21 -15.62 17.08 10.19
N THR A 22 -15.85 15.77 10.09
CA THR A 22 -16.51 15.19 8.91
C THR A 22 -17.46 14.06 9.26
N ASP A 23 -18.59 14.01 8.57
CA ASP A 23 -19.54 12.89 8.66
C ASP A 23 -19.04 11.65 7.88
N ARG A 24 -17.91 11.77 7.17
CA ARG A 24 -17.33 10.71 6.37
C ARG A 24 -16.50 9.75 7.23
N GLU A 25 -16.96 8.51 7.30
CA GLU A 25 -16.16 7.39 7.80
C GLU A 25 -14.94 7.14 6.89
N LEU A 26 -13.75 7.23 7.46
CA LEU A 26 -12.48 6.97 6.78
C LEU A 26 -11.92 5.62 7.21
N GLN A 27 -11.14 5.02 6.31
CA GLN A 27 -10.58 3.69 6.49
C GLN A 27 -9.06 3.74 6.33
N TYR A 28 -8.39 2.89 7.07
CA TYR A 28 -6.95 2.78 7.11
C TYR A 28 -6.59 1.31 7.10
N ARG A 29 -5.68 0.92 6.20
CA ARG A 29 -5.19 -0.45 6.13
C ARG A 29 -3.69 -0.51 5.86
N THR A 30 -2.99 -1.41 6.55
CA THR A 30 -1.59 -1.72 6.25
C THR A 30 -1.38 -3.21 5.98
N TYR A 31 -0.40 -3.47 5.13
CA TYR A 31 0.07 -4.81 4.79
C TYR A 31 1.57 -4.86 4.98
N LEU A 32 2.07 -5.96 5.52
CA LEU A 32 3.49 -6.21 5.72
C LEU A 32 3.87 -7.51 5.02
N HIS A 33 4.91 -7.46 4.21
CA HIS A 33 5.52 -8.64 3.61
C HIS A 33 6.23 -9.46 4.70
N GLU A 34 6.24 -10.79 4.60
CA GLU A 34 6.80 -11.70 5.62
C GLU A 34 8.27 -11.44 5.93
N SER A 35 9.03 -10.95 4.94
CA SER A 35 10.44 -10.59 5.12
C SER A 35 10.65 -9.39 6.04
N GLY A 36 9.60 -8.58 6.26
CA GLY A 36 9.64 -7.36 7.05
C GLY A 36 10.23 -6.15 6.32
N ASP A 37 10.71 -6.34 5.09
CA ASP A 37 11.40 -5.29 4.33
C ASP A 37 10.47 -4.34 3.57
N LEU A 38 9.18 -4.67 3.47
CA LEU A 38 8.22 -3.87 2.71
C LEU A 38 6.87 -3.78 3.41
N ARG A 39 6.39 -2.55 3.59
CA ARG A 39 5.04 -2.26 4.09
C ARG A 39 4.22 -1.45 3.11
N LEU A 40 3.01 -1.89 2.82
CA LEU A 40 2.01 -1.09 2.09
C LEU A 40 1.04 -0.42 3.05
N LYS A 41 0.61 0.79 2.71
CA LYS A 41 -0.36 1.57 3.48
C LYS A 41 -1.41 2.15 2.53
N VAL A 42 -2.67 1.83 2.80
CA VAL A 42 -3.86 2.46 2.21
C VAL A 42 -4.45 3.40 3.24
N ALA A 43 -4.38 4.70 2.97
CA ALA A 43 -4.86 5.73 3.88
C ALA A 43 -5.51 6.88 3.09
N PRO A 44 -6.39 7.69 3.71
CA PRO A 44 -6.89 8.90 3.08
C PRO A 44 -5.73 9.80 2.64
N ALA A 45 -5.75 10.28 1.40
CA ALA A 45 -4.66 11.07 0.83
C ALA A 45 -4.40 12.38 1.61
N ALA A 46 -5.45 12.91 2.26
CA ALA A 46 -5.35 14.06 3.16
C ALA A 46 -4.42 13.81 4.36
N LEU A 47 -4.25 12.57 4.82
CA LEU A 47 -3.28 12.24 5.89
C LEU A 47 -1.83 12.29 5.42
N ASP A 48 -1.60 12.23 4.11
CA ASP A 48 -0.28 12.24 3.47
C ASP A 48 0.08 13.65 2.96
N GLY A 49 -0.64 14.68 3.43
CA GLY A 49 -0.42 16.08 3.08
C GLY A 49 -0.99 16.49 1.71
N GLU A 50 -1.78 15.63 1.04
CA GLU A 50 -2.41 16.00 -0.23
C GLU A 50 -3.69 16.83 -0.03
N ALA A 51 -3.86 17.85 -0.86
CA ALA A 51 -5.14 18.55 -1.02
C ALA A 51 -6.18 17.74 -1.81
N HIS A 52 -5.77 16.61 -2.40
CA HIS A 52 -6.64 15.79 -3.24
C HIS A 52 -7.55 14.90 -2.39
N PRO A 53 -8.87 14.89 -2.67
CA PRO A 53 -9.78 13.95 -2.02
C PRO A 53 -9.47 12.53 -2.47
N GLY A 54 -9.55 11.56 -1.55
CA GLY A 54 -9.40 10.14 -1.88
C GLY A 54 -8.50 9.39 -0.90
N TYR A 55 -7.92 8.30 -1.39
CA TYR A 55 -7.04 7.38 -0.70
C TYR A 55 -5.74 7.23 -1.49
N ALA A 56 -4.62 7.28 -0.79
CA ALA A 56 -3.30 7.02 -1.31
C ALA A 56 -2.84 5.61 -0.91
N LEU A 57 -2.22 4.93 -1.86
CA LEU A 57 -1.40 3.74 -1.64
C LEU A 57 0.07 4.18 -1.59
N THR A 58 0.73 3.89 -0.48
CA THR A 58 2.18 4.12 -0.33
C THR A 58 2.87 2.81 -0.01
N ALA A 59 4.09 2.65 -0.53
CA ALA A 59 5.00 1.56 -0.21
C ALA A 59 6.17 2.10 0.59
N THR A 60 6.49 1.44 1.71
CA THR A 60 7.61 1.80 2.59
C THR A 60 8.59 0.64 2.62
N SER A 61 9.79 0.85 2.08
CA SER A 61 10.90 -0.08 2.22
C SER A 61 11.55 0.07 3.59
N TYR A 62 12.10 -1.03 4.11
CA TYR A 62 12.79 -1.14 5.39
C TYR A 62 12.05 -0.42 6.54
N PRO A 63 10.75 -0.72 6.75
CA PRO A 63 9.93 0.00 7.71
C PRO A 63 10.51 -0.08 9.13
N GLY A 64 10.72 1.09 9.75
CA GLY A 64 11.25 1.18 11.12
C GLY A 64 12.76 1.15 11.23
N LEU A 65 13.48 1.06 10.10
CA LEU A 65 14.93 1.26 10.03
C LEU A 65 15.28 2.69 9.62
N ASP A 66 16.54 3.08 9.84
CA ASP A 66 17.06 4.40 9.46
C ASP A 66 17.05 4.61 7.93
N LEU A 67 17.17 3.50 7.18
CA LEU A 67 17.09 3.45 5.72
C LEU A 67 15.64 3.41 5.19
N SER A 68 14.65 3.69 6.03
CA SER A 68 13.26 3.63 5.60
C SER A 68 12.98 4.66 4.52
N GLU A 69 12.51 4.20 3.36
CA GLU A 69 12.08 5.05 2.27
C GLU A 69 10.60 4.80 1.99
N THR A 70 9.83 5.86 1.78
CA THR A 70 8.40 5.77 1.45
C THR A 70 8.12 6.41 0.12
N VAL A 71 7.56 5.63 -0.80
CA VAL A 71 7.13 6.06 -2.12
C VAL A 71 5.62 6.01 -2.25
N ARG A 72 5.06 6.97 -2.97
CA ARG A 72 3.63 6.98 -3.28
C ARG A 72 3.38 6.23 -4.58
N VAL A 73 2.66 5.12 -4.50
CA VAL A 73 2.31 4.28 -5.64
C VAL A 73 1.21 4.94 -6.47
N ARG A 74 0.08 5.28 -5.82
CA ARG A 74 -1.09 5.81 -6.53
C ARG A 74 -2.09 6.47 -5.58
N THR A 75 -2.83 7.46 -6.08
CA THR A 75 -3.97 8.06 -5.37
C THR A 75 -5.25 7.83 -6.16
N VAL A 76 -6.29 7.32 -5.50
CA VAL A 76 -7.62 7.05 -6.09
C VAL A 76 -8.75 7.48 -5.15
N LEU A 77 -9.94 7.74 -5.69
CA LEU A 77 -11.05 8.31 -4.90
C LEU A 77 -11.64 7.37 -3.85
N LEU A 78 -11.59 6.06 -4.08
CA LEU A 78 -12.31 5.05 -3.30
C LEU A 78 -11.34 4.10 -2.60
N PHE A 79 -11.63 3.80 -1.33
CA PHE A 79 -10.88 2.84 -0.51
C PHE A 79 -10.77 1.47 -1.19
N GLU A 80 -11.90 0.89 -1.59
CA GLU A 80 -11.96 -0.44 -2.23
C GLU A 80 -11.09 -0.52 -3.49
N ARG A 81 -11.03 0.57 -4.27
CA ARG A 81 -10.17 0.63 -5.47
C ARG A 81 -8.71 0.69 -5.10
N CYS A 82 -8.36 1.45 -4.06
CA CYS A 82 -7.00 1.55 -3.55
C CYS A 82 -6.52 0.20 -2.99
N THR A 83 -7.38 -0.48 -2.24
CA THR A 83 -7.17 -1.83 -1.72
C THR A 83 -6.97 -2.86 -2.83
N ARG A 84 -7.73 -2.77 -3.92
CA ARG A 84 -7.51 -3.64 -5.09
C ARG A 84 -6.13 -3.44 -5.71
N ILE A 85 -5.74 -2.17 -5.92
CA ILE A 85 -4.41 -1.82 -6.45
C ILE A 85 -3.30 -2.30 -5.49
N ALA A 86 -3.55 -2.25 -4.17
CA ALA A 86 -2.63 -2.83 -3.19
C ALA A 86 -2.49 -4.35 -3.39
N GLY A 87 -3.60 -5.05 -3.64
CA GLY A 87 -3.59 -6.48 -4.03
C GLY A 87 -2.74 -6.75 -5.27
N ASP A 88 -3.00 -6.02 -6.36
CA ASP A 88 -2.22 -6.13 -7.61
C ASP A 88 -0.72 -5.88 -7.35
N PHE A 89 -0.40 -4.88 -6.52
CA PHE A 89 0.98 -4.58 -6.12
C PHE A 89 1.62 -5.77 -5.40
N MET A 90 0.93 -6.33 -4.40
CA MET A 90 1.44 -7.44 -3.60
C MET A 90 1.73 -8.67 -4.46
N GLU A 91 0.82 -9.02 -5.38
CA GLU A 91 1.03 -10.15 -6.30
C GLU A 91 2.24 -9.93 -7.23
N LEU A 92 2.38 -8.74 -7.80
CA LEU A 92 3.51 -8.41 -8.67
C LEU A 92 4.83 -8.43 -7.91
N PHE A 93 4.85 -7.91 -6.69
CA PHE A 93 6.02 -7.91 -5.83
C PHE A 93 6.43 -9.34 -5.47
N SER A 94 5.49 -10.15 -4.96
CA SER A 94 5.71 -11.56 -4.59
C SER A 94 6.30 -12.37 -5.75
N ALA A 95 5.70 -12.24 -6.95
CA ALA A 95 6.19 -12.94 -8.14
C ALA A 95 7.62 -12.54 -8.56
N SER A 96 8.03 -11.30 -8.27
CA SER A 96 9.37 -10.80 -8.63
C SER A 96 10.39 -11.06 -7.53
N TYR A 97 9.98 -11.03 -6.25
CA TYR A 97 10.85 -11.16 -5.09
C TYR A 97 11.20 -12.61 -4.74
N ASP A 98 10.34 -13.58 -5.09
CA ASP A 98 10.64 -15.02 -5.01
C ASP A 98 11.71 -15.47 -6.04
N GLY A 99 12.00 -14.60 -7.03
CA GLY A 99 13.06 -14.81 -8.03
C GLY A 99 14.46 -14.40 -7.56
N PRO A 100 15.48 -14.43 -8.46
CA PRO A 100 16.84 -13.97 -8.14
C PRO A 100 16.97 -12.43 -8.00
N GLY A 101 15.84 -11.70 -7.95
CA GLY A 101 15.80 -10.25 -7.88
C GLY A 101 16.13 -9.70 -6.49
N SER A 102 16.53 -8.42 -6.44
CA SER A 102 16.68 -7.70 -5.16
C SER A 102 15.37 -7.04 -4.75
N LEU A 103 15.22 -6.68 -3.47
CA LEU A 103 14.06 -5.95 -2.96
C LEU A 103 13.73 -4.73 -3.82
N GLU A 104 14.77 -3.95 -4.15
CA GLU A 104 14.65 -2.72 -4.93
C GLU A 104 14.09 -3.00 -6.35
N ASP A 105 14.55 -4.08 -7.00
CA ASP A 105 14.10 -4.47 -8.34
C ASP A 105 12.63 -4.94 -8.33
N ALA A 106 12.26 -5.76 -7.34
CA ALA A 106 10.88 -6.21 -7.16
C ALA A 106 9.92 -5.05 -6.80
N LEU A 107 10.38 -4.13 -5.95
CA LEU A 107 9.64 -2.92 -5.58
C LEU A 107 9.43 -2.01 -6.80
N ASP A 108 10.48 -1.73 -7.56
CA ASP A 108 10.42 -0.90 -8.77
C ASP A 108 9.48 -1.53 -9.81
N TYR A 109 9.61 -2.83 -10.06
CA TYR A 109 8.74 -3.57 -10.97
C TYR A 109 7.25 -3.46 -10.59
N ALA A 110 6.92 -3.72 -9.32
CA ALA A 110 5.54 -3.62 -8.83
C ALA A 110 5.04 -2.17 -8.87
N TYR A 111 5.90 -1.21 -8.53
CA TYR A 111 5.60 0.22 -8.58
C TYR A 111 5.25 0.68 -10.00
N GLU A 112 6.09 0.39 -11.00
CA GLU A 112 5.90 0.78 -12.39
C GLU A 112 4.57 0.25 -12.96
N ARG A 113 4.25 -1.01 -12.67
CA ARG A 113 3.04 -1.65 -13.20
C ARG A 113 1.75 -1.17 -12.56
N THR A 114 1.82 -0.70 -11.30
CA THR A 114 0.63 -0.27 -10.57
C THR A 114 0.36 1.24 -10.66
N ARG A 115 1.38 2.05 -10.97
CA ARG A 115 1.22 3.50 -11.19
C ARG A 115 0.50 3.85 -12.48
N GLU A 116 0.65 3.06 -13.55
CA GLU A 116 0.23 3.45 -14.92
C GLU A 116 -1.01 2.74 -15.47
N HIS A 117 -1.70 1.90 -14.70
CA HIS A 117 -2.86 1.17 -15.24
C HIS A 117 -4.03 2.12 -15.57
N ARG A 118 -4.13 2.45 -16.87
CA ARG A 118 -5.07 3.39 -17.51
C ARG A 118 -6.41 2.73 -17.83
#